data_AF-A0A519WSF2-F1
#
_entry.id   AF-A0A519WSF2-F1
#
_cell.length_a   1.000
_cell.length_b   1.000
_cell.length_c   1.000
_cell.angle_alpha   90.00
_cell.angle_beta   90.00
_cell.angle_gamma   90.00
#
_symmetry.space_group_name_H-M   'P 1'
#
loop_
_entity.id
_entity.type
_entity.pdbx_description
1 polymer ?
#
loop_
_entity_poly.entity_id
_entity_poly.type
_entity_poly.pdbx_seq_one_letter_code
_entity_poly.pdbx_strand_id
1 'polypeptide(L)' 'ASSIKKININTATADQFKNHPYLRFKQINAIVQYRKQHGNFSALGDLAKVIIVPPETIARLAPYLTF' A
#
# COMPACT_ATOMS: atom_id res chain seq x y z
N ALA A 1 24.20 -4.89 5.86
CA ALA A 1 22.95 -5.56 5.48
C ALA A 1 21.85 -4.51 5.37
N SER A 2 21.29 -4.26 4.20
CA SER A 2 20.18 -3.31 4.05
C SER A 2 18.88 -4.01 4.39
N SER A 3 18.39 -3.81 5.62
CA SER A 3 17.07 -4.28 6.03
C SER A 3 16.00 -3.59 5.18
N ILE A 4 15.20 -4.38 4.46
CA ILE A 4 14.05 -3.86 3.71
C ILE A 4 13.09 -3.23 4.74
N LYS A 5 12.92 -1.91 4.66
CA LYS A 5 11.99 -1.19 5.54
C LYS A 5 10.57 -1.47 5.09
N LYS A 6 9.85 -2.27 5.87
CA LYS A 6 8.44 -2.54 5.63
C LYS A 6 7.57 -1.37 6.07
N ILE A 7 6.50 -1.13 5.34
CA ILE A 7 5.51 -0.08 5.59
C ILE A 7 4.22 -0.75 6.03
N ASN A 8 3.71 -0.39 7.21
CA ASN A 8 2.42 -0.87 7.66
C ASN A 8 1.31 -0.15 6.89
N ILE A 9 0.56 -0.87 6.05
CA ILE A 9 -0.42 -0.27 5.14
C ILE A 9 -1.66 0.28 5.85
N ASN A 10 -1.94 -0.18 7.06
CA ASN A 10 -3.08 0.25 7.86
C ASN A 10 -2.82 1.53 8.63
N THR A 11 -1.57 1.80 8.98
CA THR A 11 -1.17 2.97 9.80
C THR A 11 -0.35 4.00 9.04
N ALA A 12 0.33 3.62 7.95
CA ALA A 12 1.20 4.53 7.20
C ALA A 12 0.44 5.73 6.64
N THR A 13 1.05 6.91 6.70
CA THR A 13 0.50 8.13 6.08
C THR A 13 0.86 8.18 4.60
N ALA A 14 0.17 9.04 3.84
CA ALA A 14 0.48 9.23 2.42
C ALA A 14 1.96 9.62 2.19
N ASP A 15 2.55 10.38 3.12
CA ASP A 15 3.94 10.79 3.05
C ASP A 15 4.92 9.62 3.21
N GLN A 16 4.59 8.62 4.04
CA GLN A 16 5.39 7.40 4.18
C GLN A 16 5.45 6.59 2.87
N PHE A 17 4.44 6.70 2.00
CA PHE A 17 4.44 6.06 0.68
C PHE A 17 5.03 6.94 -0.43
N LYS A 18 5.24 8.24 -0.20
CA LYS A 18 5.64 9.21 -1.23
C LYS A 18 6.94 8.84 -1.93
N ASN A 19 7.86 8.21 -1.19
CA ASN A 19 9.16 7.77 -1.69
C ASN A 19 9.15 6.35 -2.26
N HIS A 20 7.98 5.71 -2.38
CA HIS A 20 7.89 4.33 -2.81
C HIS A 20 7.99 4.22 -4.34
N PRO A 21 8.92 3.42 -4.90
CA PRO A 21 9.18 3.38 -6.34
C PRO A 21 7.99 2.92 -7.19
N TYR A 22 7.10 2.11 -6.61
CA TYR A 22 5.96 1.50 -7.31
C TYR A 22 4.61 2.18 -7.06
N LEU A 23 4.54 3.19 -6.19
CA LEU A 23 3.27 3.88 -5.88
C LEU A 23 3.32 5.34 -6.34
N ARG A 24 2.26 5.76 -7.03
CA ARG A 24 2.02 7.16 -7.41
C ARG A 24 1.07 7.82 -6.43
N PHE A 25 1.10 9.15 -6.37
CA PHE A 25 0.26 9.95 -5.47
C PHE A 25 -1.23 9.55 -5.49
N LYS A 26 -1.80 9.32 -6.68
CA LYS A 26 -3.20 8.88 -6.83
C LYS A 26 -3.48 7.51 -6.19
N GLN A 27 -2.55 6.56 -6.34
CA GLN A 27 -2.64 5.22 -5.75
C GLN A 27 -2.52 5.30 -4.23
N ILE A 28 -1.58 6.08 -3.73
CA ILE A 28 -1.38 6.31 -2.30
C ILE A 28 -2.65 6.89 -1.67
N ASN A 29 -3.21 7.92 -2.28
CA ASN A 29 -4.42 8.55 -1.78
C ASN A 29 -5.60 7.58 -1.79
N ALA A 30 -5.75 6.79 -2.86
CA ALA A 30 -6.79 5.77 -2.96
C ALA A 30 -6.65 4.69 -1.87
N ILE A 31 -5.43 4.22 -1.57
CA ILE A 31 -5.20 3.24 -0.50
C ILE A 31 -5.61 3.83 0.87
N VAL A 32 -5.16 5.05 1.18
CA VAL A 32 -5.47 5.72 2.44
C VAL A 32 -6.97 5.99 2.59
N GLN A 33 -7.63 6.39 1.50
CA GLN A 33 -9.06 6.64 1.50
C GLN A 33 -9.87 5.36 1.58
N TYR A 34 -9.44 4.31 0.87
CA TYR A 34 -10.08 3.00 0.90
C TYR A 34 -10.10 2.44 2.32
N ARG A 35 -8.97 2.43 3.03
CA ARG A 35 -8.95 1.92 4.42
C ARG A 35 -9.79 2.75 5.38
N LYS A 36 -9.94 4.05 5.14
CA LYS A 36 -10.81 4.92 5.95
C LYS A 36 -12.28 4.59 5.75
N GLN A 37 -12.67 4.15 4.55
CA GLN A 37 -14.06 3.85 4.19
C GLN A 37 -14.45 2.39 4.47
N HIS A 38 -13.52 1.46 4.30
CA HIS A 38 -13.77 0.01 4.36
C HIS A 38 -13.09 -0.69 5.54
N GLY A 39 -12.28 0.02 6.31
CA GLY A 39 -11.48 -0.54 7.40
C GLY A 39 -10.12 -1.06 6.95
N ASN A 40 -9.42 -1.72 7.87
CA ASN A 40 -8.05 -2.17 7.67
C ASN A 40 -7.93 -3.29 6.62
N PHE A 41 -6.84 -3.28 5.86
CA PHE A 41 -6.43 -4.39 5.01
C PHE A 41 -5.95 -5.54 5.90
N SER A 42 -6.43 -6.76 5.65
CA SER A 42 -6.03 -7.95 6.41
C SER A 42 -4.98 -8.77 5.66
N ALA A 43 -4.98 -8.69 4.33
CA ALA A 43 -4.02 -9.38 3.47
C ALA A 43 -3.71 -8.59 2.19
N LEU A 44 -2.67 -9.04 1.48
CA LEU A 44 -2.26 -8.47 0.19
C LEU A 44 -3.39 -8.47 -0.84
N GLY A 45 -4.25 -9.49 -0.81
CA GLY A 45 -5.40 -9.59 -1.71
C GLY A 45 -6.43 -8.47 -1.51
N ASP A 46 -6.52 -7.87 -0.33
CA ASP A 46 -7.44 -6.75 -0.10
C ASP A 46 -7.04 -5.50 -0.90
N LEU A 47 -5.76 -5.37 -1.27
CA LEU A 47 -5.30 -4.27 -2.13
C LEU A 47 -5.89 -4.35 -3.54
N ALA A 48 -6.29 -5.53 -4.00
CA ALA A 48 -6.95 -5.69 -5.30
C ALA A 48 -8.33 -5.01 -5.33
N LYS A 49 -8.92 -4.72 -4.15
CA LYS A 49 -10.16 -3.93 -4.04
C LYS A 49 -9.93 -2.46 -4.37
N VAL A 50 -8.68 -1.99 -4.34
CA VAL A 50 -8.28 -0.64 -4.75
C VAL A 50 -7.98 -0.64 -6.24
N ILE A 51 -9.01 -0.47 -7.07
CA ILE A 51 -8.97 -0.65 -8.54
C ILE A 51 -7.84 0.12 -9.24
N ILE A 52 -7.42 1.27 -8.71
CA ILE A 52 -6.34 2.09 -9.27
C ILE A 52 -4.93 1.49 -9.05
N VAL A 53 -4.80 0.49 -8.17
CA VAL A 53 -3.55 -0.21 -7.91
C VAL A 53 -3.53 -1.48 -8.77
N PRO A 54 -2.70 -1.53 -9.83
CA PRO A 54 -2.68 -2.69 -10.70
C PRO A 54 -2.07 -3.90 -9.98
N PRO A 55 -2.46 -5.13 -10.39
CA PRO A 55 -2.03 -6.36 -9.71
C PRO A 55 -0.50 -6.54 -9.73
N GLU A 56 0.19 -6.07 -10.76
CA GLU A 56 1.66 -6.06 -10.83
C GLU A 56 2.30 -5.22 -9.70
N THR A 57 1.72 -4.07 -9.38
CA THR A 57 2.18 -3.20 -8.30
C THR A 57 1.94 -3.87 -6.96
N ILE A 58 0.78 -4.51 -6.77
CA ILE A 58 0.45 -5.27 -5.56
C ILE A 58 1.48 -6.38 -5.32
N ALA A 59 1.80 -7.16 -6.35
CA ALA A 59 2.81 -8.23 -6.26
C ALA A 59 4.20 -7.67 -5.90
N ARG A 60 4.59 -6.53 -6.49
CA ARG A 60 5.86 -5.86 -6.16
C ARG A 60 5.89 -5.24 -4.77
N LEU A 61 4.74 -4.85 -4.22
CA LEU A 61 4.61 -4.30 -2.87
C LEU A 61 4.71 -5.38 -1.79
N ALA A 62 4.46 -6.65 -2.13
CA ALA A 62 4.40 -7.74 -1.18
C ALA A 62 5.58 -7.82 -0.18
N PRO A 63 6.85 -7.70 -0.59
CA PRO A 63 7.98 -7.74 0.35
C PRO A 63 8.14 -6.45 1.18
N TYR A 64 7.50 -5.35 0.80
CA TYR A 64 7.61 -4.03 1.43
C TYR A 64 6.44 -3.68 2.36
N LEU A 65 5.38 -4.48 2.40
CA LEU A 65 4.18 -4.19 3.19
C LEU A 65 4.05 -5.06 4.44
N THR A 66 3.44 -4.48 5.48
CA THR A 66 2.88 -5.17 6.65
C THR A 66 1.45 -4.70 6.87
N PHE A 67 0.67 -5.50 7.61
CA PHE A 67 -0.74 -5.23 7.94
C PHE A 67 -0.82 -4.83 9.42
#